data_AF-A0A7W7MLW1-F1
#
_entry.id   AF-A0A7W7MLW1-F1
#
_cell.length_a   1.000
_cell.length_b   1.000
_cell.length_c   1.000
_cell.angle_alpha   90.00
_cell.angle_beta   90.00
_cell.angle_gamma   90.00
#
_symmetry.space_group_name_H-M   'P 1'
#
loop_
_entity.id
_entity.type
_entity.pdbx_description
1 polymer ?
#
loop_
_entity_poly.entity_id
_entity_poly.type
_entity_poly.pdbx_seq_one_letter_code
_entity_poly.pdbx_strand_id
1 'polypeptide(L)'
;MFATANERVTSRLDRMPTTHEETLDFAFIDALVEARGPHLTMSGTVVDIDAHFVGGGWHWQRWEIADLGLIINFRQRGNLLRTKVVLLQSKRLYPREAEFTEDLGLARPGGFGSLMAKSLPATVGPRVFRFDDSCRYRALQVGDDQWQSIAKYETTFGLPIHYMLYHPRAMPSQSSIPVQLPFNPPTIPLVTGSRVMSASAIRASTSHFSRNYAPAFGELRGGSAAPGAPIQDFIVDEVLACHEGYVVDDGAENEGLVRVFSQRGAPIAAAVRIDIDLPG
;
A
#
# COMPACT_ATOMS: atom_id res chain seq x y z
N MET A 1 -6.17 14.04 -6.52
CA MET A 1 -6.54 13.10 -5.43
C MET A 1 -5.38 12.18 -5.04
N PHE A 2 -4.95 11.22 -5.89
CA PHE A 2 -3.89 10.26 -5.50
C PHE A 2 -2.57 10.91 -5.09
N ALA A 3 -2.17 12.01 -5.72
CA ALA A 3 -1.00 12.79 -5.30
C ALA A 3 -1.15 13.33 -3.86
N THR A 4 -2.33 13.84 -3.50
CA THR A 4 -2.65 14.31 -2.14
C THR A 4 -2.64 13.16 -1.13
N ALA A 5 -3.14 11.99 -1.51
CA ALA A 5 -3.05 10.79 -0.67
C ALA A 5 -1.60 10.38 -0.43
N ASN A 6 -0.77 10.38 -1.48
CA ASN A 6 0.67 10.13 -1.39
C ASN A 6 1.37 11.12 -0.42
N GLU A 7 1.10 12.43 -0.59
CA GLU A 7 1.65 13.48 0.29
C GLU A 7 1.28 13.28 1.75
N ARG A 8 0.03 12.91 2.04
CA ARG A 8 -0.46 12.71 3.41
C ARG A 8 0.16 11.51 4.10
N VAL A 9 0.20 10.37 3.42
CA VAL A 9 0.81 9.15 3.97
C VAL A 9 2.30 9.39 4.21
N THR A 10 2.97 9.98 3.24
CA THR A 10 4.39 10.34 3.35
C THR A 10 4.63 11.27 4.53
N SER A 11 3.78 12.30 4.71
CA SER A 11 3.90 13.23 5.83
C SER A 11 3.70 12.57 7.19
N ARG A 12 2.84 11.53 7.28
CA ARG A 12 2.69 10.75 8.51
C ARG A 12 3.96 9.97 8.84
N LEU A 13 4.60 9.37 7.82
CA LEU A 13 5.85 8.64 8.01
C LEU A 13 7.03 9.57 8.36
N ASP A 14 7.15 10.72 7.69
CA ASP A 14 8.14 11.75 8.02
C ASP A 14 8.00 12.23 9.47
N ARG A 15 6.76 12.40 9.93
CA ARG A 15 6.46 12.82 11.31
C ARG A 15 6.75 11.73 12.33
N MET A 16 6.40 10.49 12.02
CA MET A 16 6.51 9.35 12.93
C MET A 16 7.11 8.15 12.17
N PRO A 17 8.44 8.01 12.14
CA PRO A 17 9.15 6.95 11.40
C PRO A 17 8.83 5.52 11.84
N THR A 18 8.26 5.38 13.04
CA THR A 18 7.85 4.09 13.61
C THR A 18 6.36 3.81 13.41
N THR A 19 5.67 4.59 12.57
CA THR A 19 4.27 4.33 12.21
C THR A 19 4.13 2.93 11.61
N HIS A 20 3.12 2.20 12.06
CA HIS A 20 2.77 0.87 11.56
C HIS A 20 2.15 0.93 10.15
N GLU A 21 2.33 -0.14 9.37
CA GLU A 21 1.89 -0.24 7.97
C GLU A 21 0.38 0.04 7.84
N GLU A 22 -0.43 -0.56 8.71
CA GLU A 22 -1.90 -0.44 8.70
C GLU A 22 -2.34 1.02 8.91
N THR A 23 -1.60 1.78 9.71
CA THR A 23 -1.89 3.20 9.93
C THR A 23 -1.63 4.04 8.67
N LEU A 24 -0.66 3.63 7.84
CA LEU A 24 -0.37 4.25 6.55
C LEU A 24 -1.44 3.88 5.51
N ASP A 25 -1.90 2.63 5.50
CA ASP A 25 -3.01 2.19 4.64
C ASP A 25 -4.30 2.95 4.95
N PHE A 26 -4.67 3.04 6.23
CA PHE A 26 -5.80 3.86 6.65
C PHE A 26 -5.62 5.33 6.25
N ALA A 27 -4.42 5.89 6.38
CA ALA A 27 -4.14 7.26 5.95
C ALA A 27 -4.35 7.48 4.45
N PHE A 28 -3.93 6.49 3.65
CA PHE A 28 -4.07 6.53 2.20
C PHE A 28 -5.54 6.52 1.82
N ILE A 29 -6.30 5.55 2.35
CA ILE A 29 -7.72 5.40 2.07
C ILE A 29 -8.51 6.62 2.55
N ASP A 30 -8.26 7.11 3.77
CA ASP A 30 -8.90 8.30 4.33
C ASP A 30 -8.71 9.52 3.43
N ALA A 31 -7.51 9.71 2.87
CA ALA A 31 -7.24 10.78 1.92
C ALA A 31 -7.99 10.62 0.58
N LEU A 32 -8.31 9.39 0.16
CA LEU A 32 -9.15 9.14 -1.00
C LEU A 32 -10.64 9.38 -0.69
N VAL A 33 -11.08 9.01 0.52
CA VAL A 33 -12.47 9.21 0.99
C VAL A 33 -12.85 10.68 1.08
N GLU A 34 -11.89 11.59 1.27
CA GLU A 34 -12.19 13.03 1.18
C GLU A 34 -12.73 13.47 -0.19
N ALA A 35 -12.39 12.73 -1.25
CA ALA A 35 -12.94 12.93 -2.58
C ALA A 35 -14.16 12.03 -2.84
N ARG A 36 -14.81 11.48 -1.80
CA ARG A 36 -16.01 10.64 -1.96
C ARG A 36 -17.15 11.41 -2.64
N GLY A 37 -17.95 10.68 -3.40
CA GLY A 37 -19.09 11.21 -4.13
C GLY A 37 -18.77 11.63 -5.56
N PRO A 38 -19.79 12.05 -6.34
CA PRO A 38 -19.63 12.35 -7.75
C PRO A 38 -18.98 13.71 -8.00
N HIS A 39 -17.93 13.74 -8.82
CA HIS A 39 -17.22 14.94 -9.26
C HIS A 39 -17.31 15.08 -10.78
N LEU A 40 -17.77 16.23 -11.27
CA LEU A 40 -17.78 16.55 -12.70
C LEU A 40 -16.45 17.17 -13.11
N THR A 41 -15.79 16.57 -14.08
CA THR A 41 -14.55 17.09 -14.67
C THR A 41 -14.84 18.04 -15.83
N MET A 42 -13.82 18.80 -16.25
CA MET A 42 -13.94 19.73 -17.40
C MET A 42 -14.24 19.02 -18.73
N SER A 43 -13.91 17.73 -18.87
CA SER A 43 -14.25 16.94 -20.07
C SER A 43 -15.71 16.48 -20.10
N GLY A 44 -16.51 16.77 -19.06
CA GLY A 44 -17.86 16.26 -18.91
C GLY A 44 -17.92 14.83 -18.36
N THR A 45 -16.78 14.23 -18.01
CA THR A 45 -16.69 12.95 -17.32
C THR A 45 -17.09 13.13 -15.86
N VAL A 46 -17.94 12.26 -15.34
CA VAL A 46 -18.26 12.19 -13.91
C VAL A 46 -17.42 11.09 -13.27
N VAL A 47 -16.78 11.39 -12.15
CA VAL A 47 -16.00 10.44 -11.36
C VAL A 47 -16.63 10.35 -9.97
N ASP A 48 -17.20 9.20 -9.64
CA ASP A 48 -17.72 8.91 -8.29
C ASP A 48 -16.76 7.97 -7.57
N ILE A 49 -16.49 8.26 -6.30
CA ILE A 49 -15.50 7.55 -5.50
C ILE A 49 -16.17 7.07 -4.23
N ASP A 50 -16.00 5.79 -3.91
CA ASP A 50 -16.48 5.20 -2.69
C ASP A 50 -15.41 4.30 -2.06
N ALA A 51 -15.46 4.12 -0.74
CA ALA A 51 -14.54 3.26 -0.02
C ALA A 51 -15.30 2.31 0.90
N HIS A 52 -14.90 1.05 0.86
CA HIS A 52 -15.45 -0.03 1.66
C HIS A 52 -14.35 -0.62 2.54
N PHE A 53 -14.59 -0.65 3.84
CA PHE A 53 -13.74 -1.35 4.80
C PHE A 53 -14.35 -2.71 5.05
N VAL A 54 -13.64 -3.78 4.67
CA VAL A 54 -14.17 -5.14 4.78
C VAL A 54 -13.91 -5.72 6.18
N GLY A 55 -12.96 -5.12 6.93
CA GLY A 55 -12.57 -5.56 8.26
C GLY A 55 -11.70 -6.83 8.19
N GLY A 56 -10.60 -6.87 8.93
CA GLY A 56 -9.66 -8.00 8.92
C GLY A 56 -10.34 -9.29 9.37
N GLY A 57 -10.48 -10.25 8.45
CA GLY A 57 -11.10 -11.54 8.71
C GLY A 57 -10.22 -12.73 8.30
N TRP A 58 -10.80 -13.93 8.25
CA TRP A 58 -10.05 -15.18 8.09
C TRP A 58 -9.30 -15.31 6.75
N HIS A 59 -7.99 -15.19 6.83
CA HIS A 59 -7.02 -15.12 5.73
C HIS A 59 -6.94 -16.36 4.80
N TRP A 60 -6.42 -16.17 3.57
CA TRP A 60 -6.17 -17.23 2.59
C TRP A 60 -5.07 -18.18 3.04
N GLN A 61 -5.38 -19.46 3.29
CA GLN A 61 -4.40 -20.39 3.88
C GLN A 61 -3.68 -19.82 5.13
N ARG A 62 -4.32 -18.87 5.86
CA ARG A 62 -3.79 -18.06 6.98
C ARG A 62 -3.03 -16.76 6.63
N TRP A 63 -2.90 -16.36 5.36
CA TRP A 63 -2.16 -15.15 4.93
C TRP A 63 -2.98 -14.14 4.09
N GLU A 64 -2.69 -12.85 4.29
CA GLU A 64 -3.21 -11.71 3.51
C GLU A 64 -2.44 -11.60 2.18
N ILE A 65 -3.15 -11.45 1.05
CA ILE A 65 -2.57 -11.46 -0.30
C ILE A 65 -2.46 -10.03 -0.87
N ALA A 66 -3.36 -9.14 -0.44
CA ALA A 66 -3.32 -7.72 -0.71
C ALA A 66 -3.93 -6.99 0.49
N ASP A 67 -3.49 -5.78 0.80
CA ASP A 67 -4.07 -4.98 1.89
C ASP A 67 -5.16 -4.03 1.35
N LEU A 68 -5.05 -3.64 0.06
CA LEU A 68 -5.95 -2.69 -0.59
C LEU A 68 -6.36 -3.16 -2.00
N GLY A 69 -7.65 -3.13 -2.29
CA GLY A 69 -8.19 -3.27 -3.66
C GLY A 69 -8.63 -1.93 -4.26
N LEU A 70 -8.36 -1.71 -5.54
CA LEU A 70 -8.97 -0.64 -6.33
C LEU A 70 -9.86 -1.25 -7.40
N ILE A 71 -11.14 -0.87 -7.42
CA ILE A 71 -12.12 -1.32 -8.41
C ILE A 71 -12.53 -0.11 -9.24
N ILE A 72 -12.23 -0.13 -10.53
CA ILE A 72 -12.50 0.98 -11.45
C ILE A 72 -13.54 0.53 -12.46
N ASN A 73 -14.70 1.16 -12.44
CA ASN A 73 -15.79 0.88 -13.36
C ASN A 73 -15.85 1.96 -14.43
N PHE A 74 -15.77 1.58 -15.69
CA PHE A 74 -16.00 2.47 -16.81
C PHE A 74 -17.44 2.33 -17.25
N ARG A 75 -18.16 3.45 -17.30
CA ARG A 75 -19.57 3.50 -17.66
C ARG A 75 -19.78 4.52 -18.77
N GLN A 76 -20.80 4.28 -19.60
CA GLN A 76 -21.25 5.26 -20.58
C GLN A 76 -22.76 5.19 -20.69
N ARG A 77 -23.42 6.35 -20.56
CA ARG A 77 -24.89 6.47 -20.60
C ARG A 77 -25.60 5.48 -19.64
N GLY A 78 -25.04 5.31 -18.44
CA GLY A 78 -25.57 4.43 -17.39
C GLY A 78 -25.21 2.95 -17.51
N ASN A 79 -24.66 2.51 -18.65
CA ASN A 79 -24.23 1.12 -18.85
C ASN A 79 -22.79 0.91 -18.38
N LEU A 80 -22.54 -0.18 -17.66
CA LEU A 80 -21.18 -0.63 -17.36
C LEU A 80 -20.53 -1.15 -18.64
N LEU A 81 -19.42 -0.53 -19.04
CA LEU A 81 -18.62 -0.95 -20.18
C LEU A 81 -17.61 -2.00 -19.77
N ARG A 82 -16.84 -1.71 -18.70
CA ARG A 82 -15.78 -2.58 -18.17
C ARG A 82 -15.55 -2.30 -16.69
N THR A 83 -15.09 -3.33 -15.98
CA THR A 83 -14.54 -3.19 -14.64
C THR A 83 -13.08 -3.60 -14.67
N LYS A 84 -12.26 -2.84 -13.96
CA LYS A 84 -10.83 -3.09 -13.78
C LYS A 84 -10.50 -3.18 -12.31
N VAL A 85 -9.67 -4.15 -11.94
CA VAL A 85 -9.27 -4.40 -10.56
C VAL A 85 -7.76 -4.35 -10.42
N VAL A 86 -7.29 -3.67 -9.37
CA VAL A 86 -5.90 -3.66 -8.94
C VAL A 86 -5.83 -4.08 -7.48
N LEU A 87 -4.88 -4.94 -7.15
CA LEU A 87 -4.65 -5.44 -5.81
C LEU A 87 -3.27 -4.98 -5.34
N LEU A 88 -3.23 -4.31 -4.19
CA LEU A 88 -2.04 -3.69 -3.62
C LEU A 88 -1.72 -4.34 -2.27
N GLN A 89 -0.56 -4.98 -2.15
CA GLN A 89 0.04 -5.36 -0.88
C GLN A 89 0.95 -4.22 -0.40
N SER A 90 0.58 -3.56 0.67
CA SER A 90 1.36 -2.48 1.26
C SER A 90 2.57 -3.03 2.03
N LYS A 91 3.69 -2.30 1.98
CA LYS A 91 4.90 -2.52 2.79
C LYS A 91 5.56 -1.19 3.07
N ARG A 92 6.12 -1.00 4.27
CA ARG A 92 6.87 0.20 4.63
C ARG A 92 8.37 -0.05 4.66
N LEU A 93 9.12 1.02 4.36
CA LEU A 93 10.54 1.06 4.62
C LEU A 93 10.80 1.28 6.12
N TYR A 94 11.72 0.52 6.69
CA TYR A 94 12.09 0.65 8.10
C TYR A 94 13.29 1.58 8.26
N PRO A 95 13.27 2.54 9.21
CA PRO A 95 14.44 3.32 9.51
C PRO A 95 15.54 2.44 10.10
N ARG A 96 16.80 2.87 9.96
CA ARG A 96 17.98 2.09 10.38
C ARG A 96 17.92 1.67 11.85
N GLU A 97 17.44 2.58 12.70
CA GLU A 97 17.36 2.45 14.16
C GLU A 97 16.10 1.73 14.64
N ALA A 98 15.19 1.36 13.74
CA ALA A 98 14.09 0.48 14.13
C ALA A 98 14.68 -0.89 14.48
N GLU A 99 14.33 -1.42 15.64
CA GLU A 99 14.37 -2.86 15.87
C GLU A 99 13.20 -3.48 15.09
N PHE A 100 13.41 -4.66 14.50
CA PHE A 100 12.30 -5.35 13.87
C PHE A 100 11.48 -5.95 14.99
N THR A 101 10.38 -5.29 15.31
CA THR A 101 9.43 -5.75 16.33
C THR A 101 8.02 -5.73 15.75
N GLU A 102 7.88 -6.02 14.46
CA GLU A 102 6.67 -6.65 13.95
C GLU A 102 6.89 -8.14 14.19
N ASP A 103 6.14 -8.68 15.15
CA ASP A 103 6.18 -10.06 15.61
C ASP A 103 7.41 -10.54 16.41
N LEU A 104 7.42 -10.19 17.70
CA LEU A 104 7.52 -11.26 18.71
C LEU A 104 6.23 -12.09 18.62
N GLY A 105 6.13 -12.91 17.57
CA GLY A 105 4.93 -13.64 17.14
C GLY A 105 4.38 -14.69 18.11
N LEU A 106 4.64 -14.58 19.41
CA LEU A 106 4.17 -15.51 20.44
C LEU A 106 3.89 -14.89 21.83
N ALA A 107 4.00 -13.56 22.06
CA ALA A 107 3.89 -13.04 23.45
C ALA A 107 3.28 -11.63 23.66
N ARG A 108 2.70 -10.98 22.65
CA ARG A 108 1.71 -9.93 22.93
C ARG A 108 0.33 -10.54 22.72
N PRO A 109 -0.49 -10.72 23.76
CA PRO A 109 -1.88 -11.10 23.53
C PRO A 109 -2.48 -10.04 22.60
N GLY A 110 -2.95 -10.47 21.43
CA GLY A 110 -3.69 -9.61 20.51
C GLY A 110 -4.81 -8.88 21.27
N GLY A 111 -5.01 -7.60 20.95
CA GLY A 111 -6.03 -6.74 21.55
C GLY A 111 -5.48 -5.53 22.32
N PHE A 112 -6.39 -4.76 22.92
CA PHE A 112 -6.09 -3.51 23.64
C PHE A 112 -5.18 -3.68 24.88
N GLY A 113 -4.89 -4.92 25.31
CA GLY A 113 -4.08 -5.19 26.50
C GLY A 113 -2.64 -4.65 26.42
N SER A 114 -2.07 -4.55 25.23
CA SER A 114 -0.74 -3.94 25.03
C SER A 114 -0.73 -2.43 25.32
N LEU A 115 -1.85 -1.73 25.15
CA LEU A 115 -2.00 -0.31 25.48
C LEU A 115 -2.07 -0.06 26.99
N MET A 116 -2.40 -1.10 27.77
CA MET A 116 -2.46 -1.06 29.23
C MET A 116 -1.09 -1.39 29.88
N ALA A 117 -0.12 -1.88 29.09
CA ALA A 117 1.22 -2.13 29.58
C ALA A 117 1.94 -0.80 29.90
N LYS A 118 2.84 -0.82 30.89
CA LYS A 118 3.66 0.36 31.22
C LYS A 118 4.47 0.75 29.98
N SER A 119 4.19 1.93 29.43
CA SER A 119 4.99 2.51 28.37
C SER A 119 6.37 2.90 28.90
N LEU A 120 7.35 2.93 28.00
CA LEU A 120 8.65 3.51 28.34
C LEU A 120 8.46 4.96 28.79
N PRO A 121 9.20 5.43 29.81
CA PRO A 121 9.11 6.81 30.25
C PRO A 121 9.31 7.77 29.08
N ALA A 122 8.49 8.83 28.99
CA ALA A 122 8.67 9.89 28.00
C ALA A 122 10.01 10.65 28.15
N THR A 123 10.78 10.35 29.20
CA THR A 123 12.13 10.87 29.49
C THR A 123 13.26 10.12 28.78
N VAL A 124 12.97 9.09 27.96
CA VAL A 124 13.96 8.57 27.02
C VAL A 124 14.33 9.71 26.08
N GLY A 125 15.60 10.13 26.10
CA GLY A 125 16.10 11.27 25.32
C GLY A 125 15.82 11.15 23.82
N PRO A 126 16.05 12.24 23.06
CA PRO A 126 15.68 12.30 21.66
C PRO A 126 16.31 11.15 20.86
N ARG A 127 15.48 10.44 20.11
CA ARG A 127 15.90 9.38 19.18
C ARG A 127 15.84 9.91 17.76
N VAL A 128 16.92 9.72 17.02
CA VAL A 128 17.00 10.05 15.59
C VAL A 128 16.81 8.78 14.79
N PHE A 129 15.89 8.81 13.84
CA PHE A 129 15.62 7.75 12.88
C PHE A 129 16.08 8.21 11.51
N ARG A 130 16.84 7.36 10.82
CA ARG A 130 17.45 7.66 9.53
C ARG A 130 16.92 6.72 8.46
N PHE A 131 16.69 7.30 7.28
CA PHE A 131 16.38 6.58 6.06
C PHE A 131 17.45 6.84 5.01
N ASP A 132 18.02 5.76 4.48
CA ASP A 132 18.96 5.77 3.36
C ASP A 132 18.87 4.45 2.58
N ASP A 133 19.73 4.27 1.58
CA ASP A 133 19.73 3.11 0.68
C ASP A 133 19.88 1.76 1.42
N SER A 134 20.40 1.74 2.66
CA SER A 134 20.55 0.52 3.45
C SER A 134 19.31 0.13 4.26
N CYS A 135 18.29 1.00 4.33
CA CYS A 135 17.02 0.71 4.99
C CYS A 135 16.29 -0.43 4.26
N ARG A 136 15.53 -1.24 5.01
CA ARG A 136 14.97 -2.52 4.52
C ARG A 136 13.46 -2.58 4.65
N TYR A 137 12.82 -3.30 3.74
CA TYR A 137 11.41 -3.67 3.82
C TYR A 137 11.28 -4.95 4.64
N ARG A 138 11.31 -4.83 5.97
CA ARG A 138 11.45 -6.00 6.84
C ARG A 138 10.23 -6.92 6.87
N ALA A 139 9.06 -6.37 6.57
CA ALA A 139 7.81 -7.10 6.37
C ALA A 139 7.68 -7.73 4.97
N LEU A 140 8.68 -7.55 4.09
CA LEU A 140 8.77 -8.19 2.78
C LEU A 140 9.93 -9.19 2.81
N GLN A 141 9.63 -10.46 3.05
CA GLN A 141 10.65 -11.50 3.13
C GLN A 141 10.63 -12.39 1.90
N VAL A 142 11.75 -12.44 1.18
CA VAL A 142 11.87 -13.22 -0.06
C VAL A 142 11.66 -14.71 0.24
N GLY A 143 10.67 -15.33 -0.39
CA GLY A 143 10.42 -16.77 -0.27
C GLY A 143 9.81 -17.24 1.05
N ASP A 144 9.31 -16.33 1.88
CA ASP A 144 8.47 -16.67 3.02
C ASP A 144 7.08 -17.20 2.57
N ASP A 145 6.19 -17.44 3.54
CA ASP A 145 4.88 -18.02 3.26
C ASP A 145 3.93 -17.01 2.56
N GLN A 146 4.01 -15.72 2.89
CA GLN A 146 3.22 -14.68 2.22
C GLN A 146 3.65 -14.54 0.75
N TRP A 147 4.96 -14.49 0.51
CA TRP A 147 5.56 -14.44 -0.82
C TRP A 147 5.11 -15.59 -1.72
N GLN A 148 5.14 -16.81 -1.19
CA GLN A 148 4.68 -18.00 -1.92
C GLN A 148 3.17 -17.97 -2.16
N SER A 149 2.40 -17.48 -1.18
CA SER A 149 0.94 -17.35 -1.30
C SER A 149 0.55 -16.36 -2.39
N ILE A 150 1.21 -15.19 -2.46
CA ILE A 150 1.02 -14.19 -3.51
C ILE A 150 1.36 -14.80 -4.89
N ALA A 151 2.52 -15.44 -5.03
CA ALA A 151 2.92 -16.06 -6.29
C ALA A 151 1.94 -17.17 -6.75
N LYS A 152 1.47 -17.98 -5.81
CA LYS A 152 0.46 -19.01 -6.07
C LYS A 152 -0.88 -18.39 -6.48
N TYR A 153 -1.30 -17.30 -5.85
CA TYR A 153 -2.53 -16.60 -6.19
C TYR A 153 -2.47 -16.05 -7.62
N GLU A 154 -1.41 -15.32 -7.97
CA GLU A 154 -1.24 -14.75 -9.32
C GLU A 154 -1.24 -15.83 -10.40
N THR A 155 -0.55 -16.96 -10.16
CA THR A 155 -0.50 -18.07 -11.12
C THR A 155 -1.81 -18.85 -11.23
N THR A 156 -2.55 -19.00 -10.12
CA THR A 156 -3.81 -19.75 -10.11
C THR A 156 -4.94 -18.98 -10.79
N PHE A 157 -5.02 -17.67 -10.54
CA PHE A 157 -6.17 -16.85 -10.96
C PHE A 157 -5.85 -15.87 -12.08
N GLY A 158 -4.58 -15.73 -12.48
CA GLY A 158 -4.16 -14.74 -13.48
C GLY A 158 -4.36 -13.29 -13.03
N LEU A 159 -4.46 -13.06 -11.71
CA LEU A 159 -4.72 -11.75 -11.11
C LEU A 159 -3.40 -11.17 -10.59
N PRO A 160 -2.84 -10.12 -11.20
CA PRO A 160 -1.58 -9.54 -10.75
C PRO A 160 -1.73 -8.84 -9.40
N ILE A 161 -0.73 -9.01 -8.55
CA ILE A 161 -0.57 -8.29 -7.29
C ILE A 161 0.57 -7.29 -7.45
N HIS A 162 0.38 -6.08 -6.94
CA HIS A 162 1.43 -5.06 -6.87
C HIS A 162 1.74 -4.75 -5.41
N TYR A 163 2.98 -4.38 -5.14
CA TYR A 163 3.41 -3.88 -3.84
C TYR A 163 3.31 -2.37 -3.80
N MET A 164 2.61 -1.83 -2.80
CA MET A 164 2.60 -0.41 -2.47
C MET A 164 3.65 -0.14 -1.39
N LEU A 165 4.77 0.46 -1.79
CA LEU A 165 5.93 0.70 -0.95
C LEU A 165 5.89 2.11 -0.35
N TYR A 166 5.77 2.22 0.98
CA TYR A 166 5.79 3.49 1.70
C TYR A 166 7.22 3.95 2.02
N HIS A 167 7.50 5.21 1.69
CA HIS A 167 8.80 5.85 1.89
C HIS A 167 8.64 7.24 2.51
N PRO A 168 9.69 7.77 3.16
CA PRO A 168 9.75 9.19 3.47
C PRO A 168 9.74 10.03 2.20
N ARG A 169 9.59 11.34 2.38
CA ARG A 169 9.51 12.31 1.28
C ARG A 169 10.73 12.31 0.36
N ALA A 170 11.91 12.08 0.91
CA ALA A 170 13.16 12.03 0.17
C ALA A 170 14.14 11.04 0.83
N MET A 171 15.12 10.61 0.04
CA MET A 171 16.19 9.73 0.46
C MET A 171 17.55 10.36 0.07
N PRO A 172 18.51 10.49 1.00
CA PRO A 172 18.40 10.18 2.44
C PRO A 172 17.54 11.20 3.21
N SER A 173 17.03 10.79 4.37
CA SER A 173 16.29 11.66 5.30
C SER A 173 16.44 11.22 6.76
N GLN A 174 16.06 12.11 7.69
CA GLN A 174 16.05 11.80 9.11
C GLN A 174 14.91 12.52 9.83
N SER A 175 14.41 11.90 10.90
CA SER A 175 13.38 12.47 11.77
C SER A 175 13.70 12.17 13.24
N SER A 176 13.25 13.03 14.15
CA SER A 176 13.50 12.88 15.58
C SER A 176 12.21 12.68 16.36
N ILE A 177 12.26 11.82 17.38
CA ILE A 177 11.19 11.62 18.37
C ILE A 177 11.78 12.00 19.74
N PRO A 178 11.07 12.77 20.59
CA PRO A 178 9.69 13.25 20.44
C PRO A 178 9.52 14.30 19.34
N VAL A 179 8.33 14.32 18.74
CA VAL A 179 7.95 15.29 17.69
C VAL A 179 7.61 16.63 18.35
N GLN A 180 8.25 17.71 17.92
CA GLN A 180 7.92 19.05 18.38
C GLN A 180 6.61 19.54 17.75
N LEU A 181 5.75 20.17 18.57
CA LEU A 181 4.50 20.78 18.12
C LEU A 181 4.62 22.33 18.10
N PRO A 182 4.04 23.01 17.09
CA PRO A 182 3.36 22.44 15.92
C PRO A 182 4.35 21.73 14.97
N PHE A 183 3.91 20.61 14.40
CA PHE A 183 4.71 19.91 13.40
C PHE A 183 4.59 20.66 12.07
N ASN A 184 5.71 21.20 11.60
CA ASN A 184 5.79 21.78 10.27
C ASN A 184 6.33 20.70 9.33
N PRO A 185 5.56 20.27 8.31
CA PRO A 185 6.06 19.30 7.35
C PRO A 185 7.30 19.86 6.62
N PRO A 186 8.24 18.99 6.20
CA PRO A 186 9.40 19.43 5.45
C PRO A 186 8.99 20.20 4.19
N THR A 187 9.65 21.33 3.92
CA THR A 187 9.44 22.15 2.71
C THR A 187 10.09 21.56 1.46
N ILE A 188 10.83 20.46 1.61
CA ILE A 188 11.48 19.79 0.48
C ILE A 188 10.42 19.18 -0.47
N PRO A 189 10.72 19.01 -1.77
CA PRO A 189 9.81 18.35 -2.69
C PRO A 189 9.54 16.88 -2.34
N LEU A 190 8.39 16.35 -2.76
CA LEU A 190 8.09 14.93 -2.70
C LEU A 190 8.83 14.19 -3.82
N VAL A 191 10.02 13.69 -3.51
CA VAL A 191 10.90 13.01 -4.48
C VAL A 191 10.71 11.51 -4.44
N THR A 192 10.58 10.91 -3.26
CA THR A 192 10.42 9.46 -3.07
C THR A 192 8.95 9.13 -2.84
N GLY A 193 8.41 9.27 -1.62
CA GLY A 193 6.99 9.01 -1.32
C GLY A 193 6.53 7.58 -1.63
N SER A 194 5.23 7.35 -1.63
CA SER A 194 4.62 6.05 -1.94
C SER A 194 4.86 5.63 -3.38
N ARG A 195 5.32 4.38 -3.57
CA ARG A 195 5.65 3.80 -4.88
C ARG A 195 4.93 2.48 -5.12
N VAL A 196 4.80 2.09 -6.38
CA VAL A 196 4.22 0.81 -6.79
C VAL A 196 5.20 0.03 -7.65
N MET A 197 5.35 -1.26 -7.34
CA MET A 197 6.05 -2.25 -8.17
C MET A 197 5.20 -3.50 -8.29
N SER A 198 5.17 -4.14 -9.46
CA SER A 198 4.52 -5.44 -9.57
C SER A 198 5.26 -6.50 -8.74
N ALA A 199 4.51 -7.47 -8.21
CA ALA A 199 5.12 -8.60 -7.48
C ALA A 199 6.08 -9.39 -8.37
N SER A 200 5.81 -9.47 -9.68
CA SER A 200 6.71 -10.07 -10.66
C SER A 200 8.04 -9.30 -10.80
N ALA A 201 8.01 -7.96 -10.85
CA ALA A 201 9.21 -7.13 -10.89
C ALA A 201 10.06 -7.28 -9.62
N ILE A 202 9.42 -7.30 -8.45
CA ILE A 202 10.12 -7.54 -7.18
C ILE A 202 10.75 -8.94 -7.20
N ARG A 203 10.01 -10.00 -7.55
CA ARG A 203 10.55 -11.37 -7.66
C ARG A 203 11.74 -11.47 -8.60
N ALA A 204 11.69 -10.80 -9.74
CA ALA A 204 12.80 -10.77 -10.69
C ALA A 204 14.03 -10.11 -10.08
N SER A 205 13.86 -8.94 -9.45
CA SER A 205 14.95 -8.17 -8.83
C SER A 205 15.60 -8.88 -7.65
N THR A 206 14.86 -9.72 -6.92
CA THR A 206 15.34 -10.42 -5.73
C THR A 206 15.63 -11.91 -5.97
N SER A 207 15.64 -12.36 -7.23
CA SER A 207 15.82 -13.79 -7.58
C SER A 207 17.12 -14.42 -7.07
N HIS A 208 18.13 -13.61 -6.80
CA HIS A 208 19.43 -14.01 -6.29
C HIS A 208 19.56 -13.92 -4.76
N PHE A 209 18.54 -13.40 -4.06
CA PHE A 209 18.53 -13.31 -2.61
C PHE A 209 18.14 -14.64 -1.97
N SER A 210 18.68 -14.88 -0.78
CA SER A 210 18.34 -16.06 0.01
C SER A 210 16.89 -15.98 0.52
N ARG A 211 16.32 -17.14 0.85
CA ARG A 211 15.03 -17.20 1.56
C ARG A 211 15.08 -16.37 2.86
N ASN A 212 13.96 -15.73 3.18
CA ASN A 212 13.73 -14.82 4.31
C ASN A 212 14.60 -13.55 4.28
N TYR A 213 15.24 -13.24 3.15
CA TYR A 213 15.95 -11.97 3.00
C TYR A 213 14.97 -10.82 2.85
N ALA A 214 15.18 -9.75 3.62
CA ALA A 214 14.43 -8.50 3.50
C ALA A 214 15.21 -7.51 2.62
N PRO A 215 14.75 -7.21 1.39
CA PRO A 215 15.49 -6.36 0.47
C PRO A 215 15.62 -4.92 1.00
N ALA A 216 16.72 -4.27 0.66
CA ALA A 216 16.98 -2.87 0.95
C ALA A 216 16.40 -1.95 -0.13
N PHE A 217 16.16 -0.69 0.23
CA PHE A 217 15.71 0.36 -0.69
C PHE A 217 16.64 0.48 -1.90
N GLY A 218 17.95 0.53 -1.66
CA GLY A 218 18.97 0.64 -2.72
C GLY A 218 18.99 -0.57 -3.65
N GLU A 219 18.62 -1.76 -3.16
CA GLU A 219 18.56 -2.98 -3.96
C GLU A 219 17.36 -2.99 -4.88
N LEU A 220 16.18 -2.55 -4.41
CA LEU A 220 14.98 -2.48 -5.24
C LEU A 220 14.96 -1.31 -6.22
N ARG A 221 15.66 -0.19 -5.94
CA ARG A 221 15.66 0.96 -6.86
C ARG A 221 16.46 0.71 -8.13
N GLY A 222 17.41 -0.23 -8.13
CA GLY A 222 18.13 -0.67 -9.33
C GLY A 222 18.83 0.46 -10.12
N GLY A 223 19.28 1.52 -9.45
CA GLY A 223 19.90 2.70 -10.08
C GLY A 223 18.95 3.89 -10.33
N SER A 224 17.63 3.68 -10.25
CA SER A 224 16.64 4.76 -10.29
C SER A 224 16.64 5.58 -8.99
N ALA A 225 15.99 6.75 -9.01
CA ALA A 225 15.85 7.60 -7.82
C ALA A 225 15.03 6.94 -6.70
N ALA A 226 14.07 6.08 -7.07
CA ALA A 226 13.21 5.33 -6.16
C ALA A 226 12.78 4.00 -6.81
N PRO A 227 12.42 2.96 -6.02
CA PRO A 227 11.86 1.72 -6.54
C PRO A 227 10.45 1.96 -7.07
N GLY A 228 10.19 1.60 -8.32
CA GLY A 228 8.85 1.67 -8.91
C GLY A 228 8.32 3.06 -9.27
N ALA A 229 7.08 3.09 -9.75
CA ALA A 229 6.38 4.31 -10.16
C ALA A 229 5.72 4.99 -8.95
N PRO A 230 5.61 6.33 -8.90
CA PRO A 230 4.74 6.99 -7.91
C PRO A 230 3.32 6.44 -7.97
N ILE A 231 2.65 6.28 -6.82
CA ILE A 231 1.29 5.71 -6.77
C ILE A 231 0.29 6.46 -7.66
N GLN A 232 0.36 7.78 -7.73
CA GLN A 232 -0.55 8.56 -8.55
C GLN A 232 -0.30 8.36 -10.05
N ASP A 233 0.97 8.22 -10.45
CA ASP A 233 1.36 8.00 -11.84
C ASP A 233 1.00 6.55 -12.24
N PHE A 234 1.26 5.57 -11.38
CA PHE A 234 0.84 4.18 -11.61
C PHE A 234 -0.67 4.08 -11.84
N ILE A 235 -1.50 4.73 -11.00
CA ILE A 235 -2.95 4.64 -11.18
C ILE A 235 -3.40 5.36 -12.46
N VAL A 236 -2.90 6.57 -12.72
CA VAL A 236 -3.36 7.37 -13.87
C VAL A 236 -2.79 6.84 -15.19
N ASP A 237 -1.49 6.57 -15.23
CA ASP A 237 -0.77 6.29 -16.47
C ASP A 237 -0.68 4.79 -16.79
N GLU A 238 -0.77 3.91 -15.78
CA GLU A 238 -0.73 2.46 -16.02
C GLU A 238 -2.11 1.81 -15.88
N VAL A 239 -2.86 2.17 -14.82
CA VAL A 239 -4.17 1.55 -14.58
C VAL A 239 -5.24 2.15 -15.49
N LEU A 240 -5.41 3.47 -15.52
CA LEU A 240 -6.46 4.09 -16.35
C LEU A 240 -6.12 4.04 -17.86
N ALA A 241 -4.84 4.01 -18.24
CA ALA A 241 -4.42 3.85 -19.64
C ALA A 241 -4.45 2.39 -20.15
N CYS A 242 -4.96 1.45 -19.34
CA CYS A 242 -5.12 0.05 -19.70
C CYS A 242 -3.83 -0.79 -19.83
N HIS A 243 -2.71 -0.38 -19.25
CA HIS A 243 -1.47 -1.18 -19.23
C HIS A 243 -1.41 -2.17 -18.06
N GLU A 244 -1.90 -1.79 -16.88
CA GLU A 244 -1.74 -2.56 -15.63
C GLU A 244 -3.06 -2.79 -14.91
N GLY A 245 -3.28 -3.95 -14.32
CA GLY A 245 -4.52 -4.31 -13.61
C GLY A 245 -5.42 -5.26 -14.41
N TYR A 246 -6.25 -6.01 -13.70
CA TYR A 246 -7.06 -7.08 -14.27
C TYR A 246 -8.40 -6.56 -14.80
N VAL A 247 -8.70 -6.87 -16.07
CA VAL A 247 -10.01 -6.57 -16.67
C VAL A 247 -10.96 -7.71 -16.30
N VAL A 248 -12.08 -7.37 -15.67
CA VAL A 248 -13.11 -8.35 -15.33
C VAL A 248 -13.87 -8.70 -16.60
N ASP A 249 -13.75 -9.95 -17.02
CA ASP A 249 -14.53 -10.49 -18.13
C ASP A 249 -16.00 -10.68 -17.72
N ASP A 250 -16.93 -10.60 -18.68
CA ASP A 250 -18.39 -10.73 -18.48
C ASP A 250 -18.83 -12.17 -18.09
N GLY A 251 -17.88 -13.05 -17.77
CA GLY A 251 -18.11 -14.44 -17.36
C GLY A 251 -18.46 -14.54 -15.88
N ALA A 252 -19.50 -15.33 -15.59
CA ALA A 252 -20.04 -15.56 -14.25
C ALA A 252 -18.95 -15.86 -13.21
N GLU A 253 -18.93 -15.06 -12.14
CA GLU A 253 -18.19 -15.28 -10.90
C GLU A 253 -16.68 -15.56 -11.08
N ASN A 254 -15.90 -14.50 -11.35
CA ASN A 254 -14.44 -14.61 -11.26
C ASN A 254 -14.05 -15.08 -9.85
N GLU A 255 -13.68 -16.35 -9.73
CA GLU A 255 -13.42 -17.01 -8.45
C GLU A 255 -12.32 -16.31 -7.64
N GLY A 256 -11.29 -15.79 -8.31
CA GLY A 256 -10.20 -15.05 -7.68
C GLY A 256 -10.67 -13.74 -7.05
N LEU A 257 -11.55 -13.01 -7.74
CA LEU A 257 -12.16 -11.78 -7.23
C LEU A 257 -13.22 -12.06 -6.16
N VAL A 258 -14.04 -13.10 -6.31
CA VAL A 258 -15.01 -13.51 -5.28
C VAL A 258 -14.30 -13.89 -3.98
N ARG A 259 -13.17 -14.62 -4.09
CA ARG A 259 -12.34 -14.98 -2.93
C ARG A 259 -11.72 -13.75 -2.24
N VAL A 260 -11.38 -12.71 -3.00
CA VAL A 260 -10.81 -11.47 -2.46
C VAL A 260 -11.87 -10.53 -1.92
N PHE A 261 -12.96 -10.27 -2.63
CA PHE A 261 -13.91 -9.19 -2.29
C PHE A 261 -15.22 -9.65 -1.64
N SER A 262 -15.60 -10.93 -1.77
CA SER A 262 -16.96 -11.38 -1.40
C SER A 262 -17.02 -12.29 -0.18
N GLN A 263 -15.88 -12.74 0.36
CA GLN A 263 -15.88 -13.56 1.57
C GLN A 263 -15.94 -12.67 2.81
N ARG A 264 -16.79 -13.01 3.79
CA ARG A 264 -16.90 -12.34 5.11
C ARG A 264 -15.60 -12.36 5.95
N GLY A 265 -14.51 -12.88 5.40
CA GLY A 265 -13.15 -12.81 5.91
C GLY A 265 -12.12 -12.57 4.80
N ALA A 266 -12.49 -11.77 3.80
CA ALA A 266 -11.67 -11.38 2.68
C ALA A 266 -10.21 -11.08 3.07
N PRO A 267 -9.22 -11.59 2.31
CA PRO A 267 -7.79 -11.35 2.53
C PRO A 267 -7.39 -9.96 2.02
N ILE A 268 -8.25 -8.94 2.21
CA ILE A 268 -8.02 -7.51 1.96
C ILE A 268 -8.61 -6.69 3.11
N ALA A 269 -7.83 -5.74 3.63
CA ALA A 269 -8.30 -4.84 4.68
C ALA A 269 -9.35 -3.84 4.17
N ALA A 270 -9.20 -3.34 2.94
CA ALA A 270 -10.09 -2.35 2.35
C ALA A 270 -10.15 -2.39 0.81
N ALA A 271 -11.20 -1.77 0.26
CA ALA A 271 -11.35 -1.55 -1.17
C ALA A 271 -11.85 -0.14 -1.47
N VAL A 272 -11.35 0.47 -2.55
CA VAL A 272 -11.85 1.74 -3.10
C VAL A 272 -12.48 1.48 -4.45
N ARG A 273 -13.73 1.90 -4.62
CA ARG A 273 -14.45 1.88 -5.90
C ARG A 273 -14.37 3.25 -6.54
N ILE A 274 -14.10 3.29 -7.84
CA ILE A 274 -14.05 4.49 -8.66
C ILE A 274 -14.94 4.24 -9.88
N ASP A 275 -16.07 4.90 -9.95
CA ASP A 275 -16.97 4.86 -11.11
C ASP A 275 -16.65 6.05 -12.02
N ILE A 276 -16.28 5.78 -13.27
CA ILE A 276 -15.95 6.76 -14.30
C ILE A 276 -17.05 6.72 -15.36
N ASP A 277 -17.96 7.67 -15.31
CA ASP A 277 -19.02 7.87 -16.29
C ASP A 277 -18.53 8.80 -17.40
N LEU A 278 -18.27 8.21 -18.57
CA LEU A 278 -17.83 8.91 -19.77
C LEU A 278 -18.97 9.73 -20.40
N PRO A 279 -18.66 10.92 -20.97
CA PRO A 279 -19.65 11.68 -21.71
C PRO A 279 -20.20 10.86 -22.88
N GLY A 280 -21.49 11.04 -23.15
CA GLY A 280 -22.23 10.36 -24.20
C GLY A 280 -21.97 10.93 -25.59
#